data_AF-A0A8B6BVT9-F1
#
_entry.id   AF-A0A8B6BVT9-F1
#
_cell.length_a   1.000
_cell.length_b   1.000
_cell.length_c   1.000
_cell.angle_alpha   90.00
_cell.angle_beta   90.00
_cell.angle_gamma   90.00
#
_symmetry.space_group_name_H-M   'P 1'
#
loop_
_entity.id
_entity.type
_entity.pdbx_description
1 polymer ?
#
loop_
_entity_poly.entity_id
_entity_poly.type
_entity_poly.pdbx_seq_one_letter_code
_entity_poly.pdbx_strand_id
1 'polypeptide(L)'
;MTEKPQDRNVLAGNKIQLQCLVAHIDGVPFNITWTHQNANKVVTTPPVQPTSESQILDMTITRQHYGYWTCSASNQNGVVNATAVIKPPVLSG
;
A
#
# COMPACT_ATOMS: atom_id res chain seq x y z
N MET A 1 5.65 11.43 8.08
CA MET A 1 4.40 11.59 7.29
C MET A 1 4.42 10.57 6.17
N THR A 2 3.30 9.92 5.87
CA THR A 2 3.20 9.02 4.71
C THR A 2 2.61 9.77 3.53
N GLU A 3 3.21 9.70 2.34
CA GLU A 3 2.53 10.17 1.13
C GLU A 3 1.39 9.19 0.82
N LYS A 4 0.21 9.75 0.56
CA LYS A 4 -0.99 8.94 0.33
C LYS A 4 -0.82 8.16 -0.97
N PRO A 5 -0.95 6.82 -0.96
CA PRO A 5 -0.96 6.05 -2.20
C PRO A 5 -2.11 6.51 -3.09
N GLN A 6 -1.87 6.48 -4.40
CA GLN A 6 -2.86 6.97 -5.37
C GLN A 6 -3.97 5.96 -5.61
N ASP A 7 -5.20 6.45 -5.71
CA ASP A 7 -6.36 5.65 -6.10
C ASP A 7 -6.20 5.15 -7.55
N ARG A 8 -6.70 3.95 -7.83
CA ARG A 8 -6.53 3.30 -9.15
C ARG A 8 -7.86 2.80 -9.71
N ASN A 9 -8.16 3.22 -10.94
CA ASN A 9 -9.22 2.64 -11.76
C ASN A 9 -8.58 1.64 -12.74
N VAL A 10 -8.83 0.34 -12.55
CA VAL A 10 -8.11 -0.71 -13.27
C VAL A 10 -8.97 -1.95 -13.53
N LEU A 11 -8.86 -2.49 -14.73
CA LEU A 11 -9.53 -3.74 -15.10
C LEU A 11 -8.88 -4.94 -14.41
N ALA A 12 -9.69 -5.92 -14.03
CA ALA A 12 -9.19 -7.22 -13.59
C ALA A 12 -8.37 -7.88 -14.73
N GLY A 13 -7.26 -8.51 -14.37
CA GLY A 13 -6.25 -9.06 -15.28
C GLY A 13 -5.03 -8.14 -15.47
N ASN A 14 -5.17 -6.84 -15.20
CA ASN A 14 -4.06 -5.90 -15.36
C ASN A 14 -3.14 -5.86 -14.13
N LYS A 15 -1.86 -5.54 -14.35
CA LYS A 15 -0.89 -5.28 -13.29
C LYS A 15 -0.99 -3.85 -12.80
N ILE A 16 -0.76 -3.65 -11.50
CA ILE A 16 -0.56 -2.33 -10.90
C ILE A 16 0.64 -2.33 -9.96
N GLN A 17 1.06 -1.12 -9.62
CA GLN A 17 1.99 -0.83 -8.54
C GLN A 17 1.33 0.20 -7.63
N LEU A 18 1.22 -0.10 -6.33
CA LEU A 18 0.88 0.87 -5.30
C LEU A 18 2.15 1.27 -4.56
N GLN A 19 2.44 2.57 -4.50
CA GLN A 19 3.61 3.09 -3.82
C GLN A 19 3.19 3.72 -2.50
N CYS A 20 3.88 3.38 -1.43
CA CYS A 20 3.78 4.03 -0.13
C CYS A 20 5.14 4.67 0.18
N LEU A 21 5.15 5.99 0.36
CA LEU A 21 6.33 6.73 0.79
C LEU A 21 6.17 7.08 2.27
N VAL A 22 7.17 6.80 3.07
CA VAL A 22 7.29 7.14 4.48
C VAL A 22 8.41 8.18 4.57
N ALA A 23 8.08 9.40 4.99
CA ALA A 23 9.08 10.43 5.18
C ALA A 23 10.16 9.97 6.15
N HIS A 24 11.41 10.29 5.83
CA HIS A 24 12.62 9.95 6.58
C HIS A 24 12.40 10.01 8.09
N ILE A 25 12.69 8.91 8.77
CA ILE A 25 12.80 8.86 10.23
C ILE A 25 14.26 8.52 10.52
N ASP A 26 15.06 9.54 10.84
CA ASP A 26 16.50 9.40 11.11
C ASP A 26 16.76 8.28 12.13
N GLY A 27 17.49 7.25 11.70
CA GLY A 27 18.09 6.24 12.59
C GLY A 27 17.14 5.25 13.27
N VAL A 28 15.82 5.27 12.99
CA VAL A 28 14.86 4.33 13.61
C VAL A 28 14.30 3.37 12.55
N PRO A 29 14.62 2.07 12.62
CA PRO A 29 14.04 1.06 11.74
C PRO A 29 12.52 1.01 11.88
N PHE A 30 11.82 0.81 10.77
CA PHE A 30 10.37 0.65 10.72
C PHE A 30 9.99 -0.46 9.74
N ASN A 31 8.83 -1.06 9.96
CA ASN A 31 8.24 -2.06 9.07
C ASN A 31 7.09 -1.43 8.30
N ILE A 32 7.04 -1.66 6.99
CA ILE A 32 5.88 -1.31 6.16
C ILE A 32 5.06 -2.58 5.89
N THR A 33 3.75 -2.49 6.02
CA THR A 33 2.81 -3.56 5.64
C THR A 33 1.67 -3.02 4.79
N TRP A 34 1.18 -3.84 3.86
CA TRP A 34 -0.06 -3.59 3.13
C TRP A 34 -1.18 -4.49 3.61
N THR A 35 -2.33 -3.90 3.86
CA THR A 35 -3.54 -4.61 4.28
C THR A 35 -4.73 -4.22 3.41
N HIS A 36 -5.43 -5.22 2.89
CA HIS A 36 -6.71 -5.02 2.22
C HIS A 36 -7.86 -4.98 3.25
N GLN A 37 -8.88 -4.15 3.01
CA GLN A 37 -10.04 -3.98 3.89
C GLN A 37 -10.75 -5.28 4.29
N ASN A 38 -10.72 -6.32 3.44
CA ASN A 38 -11.37 -7.60 3.71
C ASN A 38 -10.45 -8.58 4.47
N ALA A 39 -9.46 -8.03 5.17
CA ALA A 39 -8.75 -8.53 6.35
C ALA A 39 -7.95 -9.85 6.26
N ASN A 40 -7.99 -10.62 5.17
CA ASN A 40 -7.29 -11.92 5.11
C ASN A 40 -6.01 -11.96 4.26
N LYS A 41 -5.56 -10.82 3.73
CA LYS A 41 -4.29 -10.72 2.98
C LYS A 41 -3.45 -9.60 3.56
N VAL A 42 -2.77 -9.88 4.67
CA VAL A 42 -1.60 -9.09 5.06
C VAL A 42 -0.49 -9.50 4.12
N VAL A 43 -0.13 -8.62 3.18
CA VAL A 43 1.11 -8.79 2.43
C VAL A 43 2.19 -8.15 3.30
N THR A 44 2.74 -8.95 4.22
CA THR A 44 3.85 -8.51 5.06
C THR A 44 5.08 -8.46 4.18
N THR A 45 5.56 -7.26 3.89
CA THR A 45 6.86 -7.10 3.24
C THR A 45 7.98 -7.27 4.25
N PRO A 46 9.16 -7.78 3.82
CA PRO A 46 10.32 -7.86 4.70
C PRO A 46 10.66 -6.48 5.29
N PRO A 47 11.33 -6.44 6.46
CA PRO A 47 11.81 -5.21 7.06
C PRO A 47 12.56 -4.40 6.01
N VAL A 48 12.09 -3.18 5.78
CA VAL A 48 12.69 -2.28 4.81
C VAL A 48 14.00 -1.78 5.43
N GLN A 49 15.10 -1.86 4.68
CA GLN A 49 16.37 -1.29 5.13
C GLN A 49 16.16 0.19 5.47
N PRO A 50 16.83 0.73 6.50
CA PRO A 50 16.61 2.10 7.00
C PRO A 50 16.82 3.22 5.95
N THR A 51 17.33 2.89 4.77
CA THR A 51 17.54 3.80 3.64
C THR A 51 16.37 3.86 2.64
N SER A 52 15.39 2.97 2.72
CA SER A 52 14.32 2.86 1.73
C SER A 52 13.05 3.52 2.25
N GLU A 53 12.90 4.80 1.95
CA GLU A 53 11.71 5.62 2.29
C GLU A 53 10.43 5.15 1.60
N SER A 54 10.51 4.24 0.63
CA SER A 54 9.33 3.79 -0.13
C SER A 54 9.19 2.29 -0.17
N GLN A 55 7.96 1.81 -0.28
CA GLN A 55 7.67 0.42 -0.58
C GLN A 55 6.59 0.33 -1.65
N ILE A 56 6.81 -0.58 -2.59
CA ILE A 56 5.94 -0.80 -3.74
C ILE A 56 5.26 -2.16 -3.58
N LEU A 57 3.94 -2.17 -3.69
CA LEU A 57 3.14 -3.37 -3.80
C LEU A 57 2.80 -3.61 -5.28
N ASP A 58 3.41 -4.66 -5.83
CA ASP A 58 3.18 -5.11 -7.20
C ASP A 58 2.21 -6.28 -7.23
N MET A 59 1.12 -6.14 -7.98
CA MET A 59 0.09 -7.18 -8.04
C MET A 59 -0.69 -7.20 -9.36
N THR A 60 -1.14 -8.40 -9.76
CA THR A 60 -2.14 -8.57 -10.81
C THR A 60 -3.53 -8.49 -10.22
N ILE A 61 -4.37 -7.60 -10.75
CA ILE A 61 -5.68 -7.30 -10.19
C ILE A 61 -6.69 -8.39 -10.52
N THR A 62 -7.45 -8.78 -9.51
CA THR A 62 -8.63 -9.64 -9.64
C THR A 62 -9.80 -8.92 -9.01
N ARG A 63 -11.04 -9.41 -9.21
CA ARG A 63 -12.23 -8.79 -8.60
C ARG A 63 -12.15 -8.72 -7.07
N GLN A 64 -11.42 -9.63 -6.43
CA GLN A 64 -11.23 -9.65 -4.97
C GLN A 64 -10.30 -8.55 -4.46
N HIS A 65 -9.49 -7.95 -5.34
CA HIS A 65 -8.54 -6.90 -4.99
C HIS A 65 -9.17 -5.50 -5.01
N TYR A 66 -10.39 -5.35 -5.52
CA TYR A 66 -11.13 -4.09 -5.42
C TYR A 66 -11.45 -3.73 -3.96
N GLY A 67 -11.43 -2.44 -3.65
CA GLY A 67 -11.60 -1.91 -2.29
C GLY A 67 -10.38 -1.14 -1.78
N TYR A 68 -10.39 -0.86 -0.48
CA TYR A 68 -9.36 -0.09 0.19
C TYR A 68 -8.12 -0.94 0.51
N TRP A 69 -6.96 -0.35 0.22
CA TRP A 69 -5.64 -0.85 0.55
C TRP A 69 -4.95 0.16 1.45
N THR A 70 -4.53 -0.30 2.63
CA THR A 70 -3.87 0.54 3.63
C THR A 70 -2.43 0.12 3.77
N CYS A 71 -1.53 1.07 3.57
CA CYS A 71 -0.13 0.98 3.95
C CYS A 71 0.02 1.42 5.40
N SER A 72 0.71 0.62 6.21
CA SER A 72 1.01 0.90 7.61
C SER A 72 2.52 0.86 7.83
N ALA A 73 3.10 1.98 8.27
CA ALA A 73 4.49 2.03 8.71
C ALA A 73 4.52 2.03 10.24
N SER A 74 5.24 1.07 10.83
CA SER A 74 5.27 0.81 12.28
C SER A 74 6.70 0.73 12.79
N ASN A 75 6.98 1.43 13.90
CA ASN A 75 8.21 1.32 14.67
C ASN A 75 7.90 1.36 16.17
N GLN A 76 8.95 1.38 17.00
CA GLN A 76 8.82 1.47 18.46
C GLN A 76 8.08 2.72 18.97
N ASN A 77 7.96 3.77 18.15
CA ASN A 77 7.32 5.04 18.52
C ASN A 77 5.84 5.12 18.08
N GLY A 78 5.36 4.16 17.29
CA GLY A 78 3.96 4.10 16.87
C GLY A 78 3.77 3.64 15.43
N VAL A 79 2.56 3.89 14.92
CA VAL A 79 2.10 3.46 13.59
C VAL A 79 1.48 4.64 12.85
N VAL A 80 1.83 4.78 11.57
CA VAL A 80 1.19 5.72 10.64
C VAL A 80 0.59 4.97 9.46
N ASN A 81 -0.58 5.43 8.99
CA ASN A 81 -1.36 4.74 7.98
C ASN A 81 -1.65 5.66 6.78
N ALA A 82 -1.70 5.09 5.59
CA ALA A 82 -2.18 5.77 4.39
C ALA A 82 -2.98 4.80 3.51
N THR A 83 -4.10 5.26 2.95
CA THR A 83 -5.06 4.39 2.26
C THR A 83 -5.31 4.86 0.83
N ALA A 84 -5.35 3.92 -0.11
CA ALA A 84 -5.81 4.08 -1.48
C ALA A 84 -7.00 3.17 -1.76
N VAL A 85 -7.79 3.48 -2.78
CA VAL A 85 -8.85 2.60 -3.27
C VAL A 85 -8.56 2.11 -4.68
N ILE A 86 -8.75 0.80 -4.89
CA ILE A 86 -8.73 0.19 -6.22
C ILE A 86 -10.19 -0.05 -6.64
N LYS A 87 -10.56 0.49 -7.79
CA LYS A 87 -11.92 0.39 -8.37
C LYS A 87 -11.86 -0.12 -9.81
N PRO A 88 -12.92 -0.76 -10.31
CA PRO A 88 -13.06 -0.95 -11.76
C PRO A 88 -13.16 0.42 -12.46
N PRO A 89 -12.73 0.54 -13.72
CA PRO A 89 -12.95 1.76 -14.50
C PRO A 89 -14.43 2.06 -14.62
N VAL A 90 -14.77 3.35 -14.57
CA VAL A 90 -16.12 3.80 -14.88
C VAL A 90 -16.28 3.70 -16.40
N LEU A 91 -17.16 2.81 -16.85
CA LEU A 91 -17.57 2.79 -18.24
C LEU A 91 -18.58 3.93 -18.42
N SER A 92 -18.17 5.01 -19.08
CA SER A 92 -19.12 6.00 -19.60
C SER A 92 -19.88 5.32 -20.75
N GLY A 93 -21.17 5.07 -20.52
CA GLY A 93 -22.12 4.71 -21.58
C GLY A 93 -22.48 5.91 -22.44
#